data_AF-A0A961PVI3-F1
#
_entry.id   AF-A0A961PVI3-F1
#
_cell.length_a   1.000
_cell.length_b   1.000
_cell.length_c   1.000
_cell.angle_alpha   90.00
_cell.angle_beta   90.00
_cell.angle_gamma   90.00
#
_symmetry.space_group_name_H-M   'P 1'
#
loop_
_entity.id
_entity.type
_entity.pdbx_description
1 polymer ?
#
loop_
_entity_poly.entity_id
_entity_poly.type
_entity_poly.pdbx_seq_one_letter_code
_entity_poly.pdbx_strand_id
1 'polypeptide(L)'
;MDLSLGGFGDRRLEKGGRSAGAAGVPWSVRWLEAARAAGQVTGAARVRVVADREVDMFALFAHRPEHVHLLVRALHDHACGQRQGEAPVHL
;
A
#
# COMPACT_ATOMS: atom_id res chain seq x y z
N MET A 1 20.15 60.00 -19.10
CA MET A 1 20.52 58.60 -18.84
C MET A 1 19.35 58.02 -18.07
N ASP A 2 18.29 57.67 -18.80
CA ASP A 2 17.95 56.31 -19.28
C ASP A 2 17.59 55.35 -18.13
N LEU A 3 16.30 55.01 -18.08
CA LEU A 3 15.65 54.12 -17.11
C LEU A 3 15.61 52.71 -17.71
N SER A 4 16.10 51.70 -17.00
CA SER A 4 15.73 50.31 -17.30
C SER A 4 15.49 49.51 -16.02
N LEU A 5 14.20 49.25 -15.79
CA LEU A 5 13.68 48.23 -14.89
C LEU A 5 14.07 46.85 -15.42
N GLY A 6 15.04 46.21 -14.75
CA GLY A 6 15.47 44.83 -15.05
C GLY A 6 14.83 43.82 -14.10
N GLY A 7 13.67 43.31 -14.49
CA GLY A 7 13.30 41.88 -14.38
C GLY A 7 13.27 41.22 -13.00
N PHE A 8 12.16 41.40 -12.28
CA PHE A 8 11.66 40.41 -11.31
C PHE A 8 11.12 39.22 -12.13
N GLY A 9 11.99 38.27 -12.49
CA GLY A 9 11.69 37.20 -13.46
C GLY A 9 12.16 35.84 -12.99
N ASP A 10 11.17 35.01 -12.63
CA ASP A 10 11.14 33.57 -12.87
C ASP A 10 12.34 32.73 -12.42
N ARG A 11 12.47 32.54 -11.10
CA ARG A 11 13.12 31.33 -10.58
C ARG A 11 12.06 30.24 -10.49
N ARG A 12 11.67 29.69 -11.65
CA ARG A 12 10.98 28.41 -11.76
C ARG A 12 11.70 27.44 -10.82
N LEU A 13 11.02 27.03 -9.76
CA LEU A 13 11.50 26.01 -8.83
C LEU A 13 11.77 24.75 -9.67
N GLU A 14 13.02 24.54 -10.04
CA GLU A 14 13.49 23.26 -10.53
C GLU A 14 13.05 22.24 -9.49
N LYS A 15 12.25 21.26 -9.92
CA LYS A 15 11.82 20.14 -9.09
C LYS A 15 13.07 19.55 -8.47
N GLY A 16 13.33 19.89 -7.20
CA GLY A 16 14.41 19.31 -6.43
C GLY A 16 14.28 17.80 -6.55
N GLY A 17 15.25 17.18 -7.23
CA GLY A 17 15.40 15.74 -7.20
C GLY A 17 15.43 15.36 -5.73
N ARG A 18 14.53 14.46 -5.33
CA ARG A 18 14.55 13.90 -3.97
C ARG A 18 15.89 13.16 -3.84
N SER A 19 16.88 13.82 -3.26
CA SER A 19 18.14 13.19 -2.87
C SER A 19 17.77 12.01 -1.99
N ALA A 20 18.03 10.80 -2.49
CA ALA A 20 17.74 9.54 -1.82
C ALA A 20 18.69 9.33 -0.63
N GLY A 21 18.64 10.23 0.35
CA GLY A 21 19.30 10.07 1.64
C GLY A 21 18.40 9.27 2.57
N ALA A 22 18.80 8.04 2.88
CA ALA A 22 18.27 7.13 3.91
C ALA A 22 16.78 7.33 4.28
N ALA A 23 15.89 7.34 3.28
CA ALA A 23 14.46 7.20 3.54
C ALA A 23 14.27 5.79 4.09
N GLY A 24 13.88 5.68 5.37
CA GLY A 24 13.59 4.39 5.99
C GLY A 24 12.62 3.56 5.15
N VAL A 25 12.67 2.24 5.30
CA VAL A 25 11.77 1.33 4.59
C VAL A 25 10.32 1.79 4.78
N PRO A 26 9.54 2.01 3.71
CA PRO A 26 8.16 2.45 3.83
C PRO A 26 7.36 1.51 4.74
N TRP A 27 6.47 2.08 5.54
CA TRP A 27 5.63 1.32 6.46
C TRP A 27 4.79 0.26 5.72
N SER A 28 4.39 0.51 4.47
CA SER A 28 3.67 -0.44 3.61
C SER A 28 4.50 -1.68 3.29
N VAL A 29 5.81 -1.54 3.06
CA VAL A 29 6.71 -2.66 2.79
C VAL A 29 6.83 -3.58 4.00
N ARG A 30 6.81 -3.03 5.22
CA ARG A 30 6.85 -3.83 6.45
C ARG A 30 5.66 -4.80 6.55
N TRP A 31 4.50 -4.40 6.05
CA TRP A 31 3.31 -5.25 6.04
C TRP A 31 3.38 -6.37 5.01
N LEU A 32 3.98 -6.12 3.84
CA LEU A 32 4.23 -7.16 2.84
C LEU A 32 5.20 -8.22 3.39
N GLU A 33 6.27 -7.79 4.05
CA GLU A 33 7.21 -8.71 4.70
C GLU A 33 6.55 -9.48 5.86
N ALA A 34 5.64 -8.86 6.61
CA ALA A 34 4.88 -9.57 7.64
C ALA A 34 3.98 -10.67 7.06
N ALA A 35 3.30 -10.41 5.93
CA ALA A 35 2.52 -11.44 5.24
C ALA A 35 3.40 -12.57 4.67
N ARG A 36 4.58 -12.23 4.16
CA ARG A 36 5.58 -13.22 3.72
C ARG A 36 6.08 -14.08 4.88
N ALA A 37 6.37 -13.47 6.02
CA ALA A 37 6.80 -14.17 7.23
C ALA A 37 5.70 -15.07 7.79
N ALA A 38 4.43 -14.64 7.74
CA ALA A 38 3.28 -15.48 8.10
C ALA A 38 3.20 -16.75 7.23
N GLY A 39 3.60 -16.68 5.96
CA GLY A 39 3.69 -17.84 5.07
C GLY A 39 4.79 -18.84 5.40
N GLN A 40 5.73 -18.48 6.29
CA GLN A 40 6.79 -19.38 6.76
C GLN A 40 6.39 -20.15 8.04
N VAL A 41 5.22 -19.86 8.61
CA VAL A 41 4.73 -20.57 9.80
C VAL A 41 4.27 -21.97 9.38
N THR A 42 4.97 -22.98 9.88
CA THR A 42 4.68 -24.39 9.59
C THR A 42 3.91 -25.06 10.73
N GLY A 43 3.26 -26.20 10.45
CA GLY A 43 2.51 -26.99 11.44
C GLY A 43 1.09 -26.48 11.73
N ALA A 44 0.75 -25.25 11.34
CA ALA A 44 -0.61 -24.74 11.37
C ALA A 44 -1.31 -25.03 10.03
N ALA A 45 -2.54 -25.56 10.08
CA ALA A 45 -3.34 -25.74 8.86
C ALA A 45 -3.72 -24.40 8.20
N ARG A 46 -3.86 -23.33 9.00
CA ARG A 46 -4.13 -21.96 8.57
C ARG A 46 -3.55 -20.96 9.54
N VAL A 47 -3.03 -19.85 9.01
CA VAL A 47 -2.57 -18.69 9.78
C VAL A 47 -3.56 -17.55 9.55
N ARG A 48 -3.99 -16.86 10.60
CA ARG A 48 -4.88 -15.69 10.48
C ARG A 48 -4.13 -14.44 10.90
N VAL A 49 -4.06 -13.46 10.01
CA VAL A 49 -3.50 -12.14 10.29
C VAL A 49 -4.66 -11.17 10.45
N VAL A 50 -4.73 -10.52 11.60
CA VAL A 50 -5.71 -9.48 11.89
C VAL A 50 -5.00 -8.14 11.86
N ALA A 51 -5.51 -7.20 11.06
CA ALA A 51 -4.93 -5.88 10.91
C ALA A 51 -6.00 -4.80 10.84
N ASP A 52 -5.61 -3.57 11.14
CA ASP A 52 -6.49 -2.42 11.06
C ASP A 52 -6.53 -1.82 9.64
N ARG A 53 -7.14 -0.64 9.53
CA ARG A 53 -7.38 0.06 8.25
C ARG A 53 -6.12 0.49 7.51
N GLU A 54 -4.97 0.59 8.18
CA GLU A 54 -3.73 1.02 7.52
C GLU A 54 -3.25 -0.02 6.50
N VAL A 55 -3.65 -1.29 6.69
CA VAL A 55 -3.20 -2.41 5.88
C VAL A 55 -4.20 -2.79 4.79
N ASP A 56 -5.22 -1.96 4.59
CA ASP A 56 -6.20 -2.11 3.53
C ASP A 56 -5.63 -1.74 2.15
N MET A 57 -4.66 -2.54 1.70
CA MET A 57 -3.94 -2.38 0.45
C MET A 57 -4.08 -3.63 -0.40
N PHE A 58 -4.39 -3.45 -1.69
CA PHE A 58 -4.59 -4.55 -2.64
C PHE A 58 -3.39 -5.51 -2.69
N ALA A 59 -2.17 -4.98 -2.60
CA ALA A 59 -0.95 -5.78 -2.65
C ALA A 59 -0.88 -6.87 -1.57
N LEU A 60 -1.43 -6.62 -0.38
CA LEU A 60 -1.44 -7.62 0.71
C LEU A 60 -2.35 -8.80 0.36
N PHE A 61 -3.51 -8.52 -0.23
CA PHE A 61 -4.45 -9.54 -0.68
C PHE A 61 -3.94 -10.31 -1.90
N ALA A 62 -3.27 -9.63 -2.84
CA ALA A 62 -2.74 -10.22 -4.05
C ALA A 62 -1.51 -11.14 -3.79
N HIS A 63 -0.68 -10.80 -2.81
CA HIS A 63 0.54 -11.56 -2.48
C HIS A 63 0.41 -12.45 -1.24
N ARG A 64 -0.80 -12.60 -0.71
CA ARG A 64 -1.11 -13.49 0.41
C ARG A 64 -0.71 -14.94 0.09
N PRO A 65 0.11 -15.60 0.92
CA PRO A 65 0.32 -17.04 0.84
C PRO A 65 -1.01 -17.81 1.03
N GLU A 66 -1.17 -18.95 0.37
CA GLU A 66 -2.45 -19.67 0.29
C GLU A 66 -3.07 -19.99 1.67
N HIS A 67 -2.25 -20.45 2.63
CA HIS A 67 -2.69 -20.82 3.98
C HIS A 67 -2.81 -19.64 4.96
N VAL A 68 -2.49 -18.40 4.52
CA VAL A 68 -2.51 -17.19 5.37
C VAL A 68 -3.77 -16.38 5.09
N HIS A 69 -4.76 -16.38 5.98
CA HIS A 69 -6.00 -15.64 5.83
C HIS A 69 -5.87 -14.23 6.43
N LEU A 70 -6.31 -13.20 5.69
CA LEU A 70 -6.24 -11.81 6.12
C LEU A 70 -7.63 -11.33 6.58
N LEU A 71 -7.70 -10.78 7.78
CA LEU A 71 -8.87 -10.04 8.30
C LEU A 71 -8.44 -8.59 8.52
N VAL A 72 -8.84 -7.70 7.61
CA VAL A 72 -8.46 -6.29 7.61
C VAL A 72 -9.71 -5.44 7.74
N ARG A 73 -9.66 -4.41 8.60
CA ARG A 73 -10.73 -3.41 8.62
C ARG A 73 -10.68 -2.60 7.33
N ALA A 74 -11.75 -2.62 6.54
CA ALA A 74 -11.81 -1.87 5.30
C ALA A 74 -11.61 -0.36 5.52
N LEU A 75 -10.84 0.27 4.63
CA LEU A 75 -10.66 1.71 4.49
C LEU A 75 -11.26 2.20 3.16
N HIS A 76 -11.10 1.40 2.11
CA HIS A 76 -11.58 1.69 0.77
C HIS A 76 -12.82 0.85 0.45
N ASP A 77 -13.67 1.38 -0.44
CA ASP A 77 -14.74 0.61 -1.04
C ASP A 77 -14.15 -0.29 -2.14
N HIS A 78 -14.13 -1.60 -1.90
CA HIS A 78 -13.56 -2.56 -2.82
C HIS A 78 -14.66 -3.16 -3.68
N ALA A 79 -14.49 -3.12 -5.00
CA ALA A 79 -15.36 -3.86 -5.91
C ALA A 79 -15.19 -5.36 -5.66
N CYS A 80 -16.20 -6.00 -5.06
CA CYS A 80 -16.23 -7.44 -4.91
C CYS A 80 -16.67 -8.07 -6.22
N GLY A 81 -15.71 -8.62 -6.98
CA GLY A 81 -16.05 -9.48 -8.11
C GLY A 81 -16.65 -10.77 -7.58
N GLN A 82 -17.94 -11.04 -7.86
CA GLN A 82 -18.51 -12.34 -7.57
C GLN A 82 -17.79 -13.40 -8.39
N ARG A 83 -17.37 -14.48 -7.73
CA ARG A 83 -16.92 -15.67 -8.44
C ARG A 83 -18.11 -16.19 -9.25
N GLN A 84 -17.96 -16.32 -10.56
CA GLN A 84 -19.02 -16.88 -11.40
C GLN A 84 -19.43 -18.25 -10.85
N GLY A 85 -20.70 -18.38 -10.44
CA GLY A 85 -21.28 -19.60 -9.86
C GLY A 85 -21.41 -19.64 -8.33
N GLU A 86 -20.99 -18.60 -7.60
CA GLU A 86 -21.18 -18.51 -6.15
C GLU A 86 -22.51 -17.81 -5.85
N ALA A 87 -23.38 -18.46 -5.07
CA ALA A 87 -24.68 -17.90 -4.71
C ALA A 87 -24.49 -16.56 -3.97
N PRO A 88 -25.31 -15.53 -4.24
CA PRO A 88 -25.18 -14.25 -3.58
C PRO A 88 -25.31 -14.41 -2.06
N VAL A 89 -24.29 -13.96 -1.34
CA VAL A 89 -24.30 -13.89 0.12
C VAL A 89 -25.09 -12.64 0.47
N HIS A 90 -26.33 -12.81 0.94
CA HIS A 90 -27.08 -11.72 1.55
C HIS A 90 -26.52 -11.51 2.95
N LEU A 91 -25.82 -10.39 3.14
CA LEU A 91 -25.39 -9.90 4.45
C LEU A 91 -26.58 -9.26 5.20
#